data_AF-A0A4Y9SKN9-F1
#
_entry.id   AF-A0A4Y9SKN9-F1
#
_cell.length_a   1.000
_cell.length_b   1.000
_cell.length_c   1.000
_cell.angle_alpha   90.00
_cell.angle_beta   90.00
_cell.angle_gamma   90.00
#
_symmetry.space_group_name_H-M   'P 1'
#
loop_
_entity.id
_entity.type
_entity.pdbx_description
1 polymer ?
#
loop_
_entity_poly.entity_id
_entity_poly.type
_entity_poly.pdbx_seq_one_letter_code
_entity_poly.pdbx_strand_id
1 'polypeptide(L)'
;MNTRENLPLNGDELEVYEANRDLFAELLQGAEDIQAGLGRVVYSPLIAAREKTGLSYEEFARLLGISTLTLESWEQRREQPTKEASTLIAKILSCPDSIPMPQP
;
A
#
# COMPACT_ATOMS: atom_id res chain seq x y z
N MET A 1 -29.25 -11.20 3.34
CA MET A 1 -27.78 -11.10 3.58
C MET A 1 -27.60 -10.04 4.64
N ASN A 2 -27.12 -10.42 5.83
CA ASN A 2 -26.95 -9.52 6.97
C ASN A 2 -25.47 -9.09 7.05
N THR A 3 -25.19 -7.83 6.74
CA THR A 3 -23.86 -7.20 6.91
C THR A 3 -23.97 -5.95 7.79
N ARG A 4 -24.60 -6.10 8.96
CA ARG A 4 -24.70 -5.05 9.99
C ARG A 4 -24.08 -5.45 11.33
N GLU A 5 -23.24 -6.47 11.35
CA GLU A 5 -22.52 -6.86 12.55
C GLU A 5 -21.16 -6.13 12.55
N ASN A 6 -21.08 -5.07 13.36
CA ASN A 6 -19.90 -4.21 13.65
C ASN A 6 -19.67 -2.95 12.81
N LEU A 7 -20.65 -2.03 12.78
CA LEU A 7 -20.30 -0.60 12.81
C LEU A 7 -20.39 -0.12 14.28
N PRO A 8 -19.48 0.74 14.75
CA PRO A 8 -19.49 1.24 16.13
C PRO A 8 -20.69 2.15 16.46
N LEU A 9 -21.47 2.57 15.45
CA LEU A 9 -22.69 3.38 15.58
C LEU A 9 -23.75 2.87 14.59
N ASN A 10 -25.02 2.93 14.99
CA ASN A 10 -26.15 2.69 14.08
C ASN A 10 -26.40 3.90 13.15
N GLY A 11 -27.34 3.78 12.21
CA GLY A 11 -27.56 4.82 11.18
C GLY A 11 -27.93 6.19 11.75
N ASP A 12 -28.87 6.23 12.69
CA ASP A 12 -29.34 7.47 13.31
C ASP A 12 -28.23 8.10 14.18
N GLU A 13 -27.46 7.27 14.89
CA GLU A 13 -26.30 7.70 15.67
C GLU A 13 -25.18 8.28 14.79
N LEU A 14 -24.96 7.70 13.60
CA LEU A 14 -23.96 8.18 12.65
C LEU A 14 -24.34 9.55 12.07
N GLU A 15 -25.61 9.78 11.76
CA GLU A 15 -26.08 11.09 11.26
C GLU A 15 -25.86 12.21 12.29
N VAL A 16 -26.17 11.95 13.57
CA VAL A 16 -25.93 12.89 14.66
C VAL A 16 -24.43 13.16 14.84
N TYR A 17 -23.60 12.13 14.73
CA TYR A 17 -22.14 12.25 14.81
C TYR A 17 -21.57 13.10 13.67
N GLU A 18 -21.86 12.75 12.42
CA GLU A 18 -21.35 13.45 11.23
C GLU A 18 -21.86 14.91 11.16
N ALA A 19 -23.07 15.19 11.64
CA ALA A 19 -23.59 16.56 11.71
C ALA A 19 -22.80 17.48 12.65
N ASN A 20 -22.11 16.92 13.65
CA ASN A 20 -21.30 17.68 14.61
C ASN A 20 -19.79 17.55 14.36
N ARG A 21 -19.37 16.84 13.31
CA ARG A 21 -17.97 16.55 13.02
C ARG A 21 -17.28 17.71 12.32
N ASP A 22 -16.17 18.19 12.88
CA ASP A 22 -15.31 19.18 12.23
C ASP A 22 -14.20 18.48 11.42
N LEU A 23 -14.48 18.23 10.15
CA LEU A 23 -13.54 17.61 9.22
C LEU A 23 -12.25 18.43 9.03
N PHE A 24 -12.32 19.76 9.13
CA PHE A 24 -11.15 20.61 8.93
C PHE A 24 -10.19 20.47 10.11
N ALA A 25 -10.71 20.50 11.34
CA ALA A 25 -9.92 20.29 12.54
C ALA A 25 -9.25 18.90 12.55
N GLU A 26 -9.96 17.85 12.15
CA GLU A 26 -9.40 16.49 12.06
C GLU A 26 -8.29 16.36 11.02
N LEU A 27 -8.48 16.96 9.83
CA LEU A 27 -7.46 16.96 8.78
C LEU A 27 -6.21 17.74 9.22
N LEU A 28 -6.40 18.88 9.90
CA LEU A 28 -5.29 19.67 10.44
C LEU A 28 -4.51 18.87 11.50
N GLN A 29 -5.22 18.23 12.45
CA GLN A 29 -4.59 17.36 13.44
C GLN A 29 -3.81 16.22 12.78
N GLY A 30 -4.37 15.58 11.74
CA GLY A 30 -3.67 14.54 11.01
C GLY A 30 -2.38 15.03 10.33
N ALA A 31 -2.39 16.25 9.77
CA ALA A 31 -1.19 16.84 9.20
C ALA A 31 -0.13 17.16 10.26
N GLU A 32 -0.55 17.66 11.43
CA GLU A 32 0.33 17.90 12.58
C GLU A 32 0.94 16.60 13.11
N ASP A 33 0.16 15.53 13.23
CA ASP A 33 0.63 14.21 13.64
C ASP A 33 1.68 13.65 12.66
N ILE A 34 1.46 13.83 11.35
CA ILE A 34 2.44 13.45 10.32
C ILE A 34 3.72 14.26 10.49
N GLN A 35 3.62 15.58 10.67
CA GLN A 35 4.76 16.45 10.88
C GLN A 35 5.53 16.11 12.18
N ALA A 36 4.81 15.72 13.23
CA ALA A 36 5.36 15.26 14.50
C ALA A 36 5.92 13.83 14.46
N GLY A 37 5.75 13.11 13.34
CA GLY A 37 6.23 11.73 13.19
C GLY A 37 5.40 10.69 13.94
N LEU A 38 4.16 11.01 14.32
CA LEU A 38 3.24 10.11 15.03
C LEU A 38 2.56 9.09 14.09
N GLY A 39 2.82 9.16 12.79
CA GLY A 39 2.36 8.22 11.78
C GLY A 39 3.40 7.17 11.39
N ARG A 40 2.97 6.12 10.67
CA ARG A 40 3.86 5.17 10.00
C ARG A 40 3.55 5.12 8.52
N VAL A 41 4.58 5.08 7.68
CA VAL A 41 4.41 4.80 6.25
C VAL A 41 4.13 3.32 6.08
N VAL A 42 2.96 2.98 5.53
CA VAL A 42 2.60 1.60 5.18
C VAL A 42 2.75 1.44 3.68
N TYR A 43 3.80 0.74 3.26
CA TYR A 43 3.99 0.41 1.86
C TYR A 43 3.05 -0.72 1.43
N SER A 44 2.65 -0.70 0.16
CA SER A 44 2.06 -1.91 -0.45
C SER A 44 3.10 -3.03 -0.45
N PRO A 45 2.68 -4.31 -0.47
CA PRO A 45 3.63 -5.43 -0.54
C PRO A 45 4.62 -5.31 -1.71
N LEU A 46 4.18 -4.75 -2.84
CA LEU A 46 5.01 -4.50 -4.02
C LEU A 46 6.09 -3.45 -3.74
N ILE A 47 5.71 -2.28 -3.21
CA ILE A 47 6.66 -1.22 -2.90
C ILE A 47 7.63 -1.68 -1.81
N ALA A 48 7.13 -2.35 -0.78
CA ALA A 48 7.96 -2.93 0.27
C ALA A 48 8.97 -3.95 -0.28
N ALA A 49 8.56 -4.78 -1.25
CA ALA A 49 9.46 -5.72 -1.90
C ALA A 49 10.56 -4.98 -2.67
N ARG A 50 10.20 -3.96 -3.46
CA ARG A 50 11.14 -3.14 -4.23
C ARG A 50 12.17 -2.47 -3.32
N GLU A 51 11.72 -1.77 -2.28
CA GLU A 51 12.60 -1.10 -1.31
C GLU A 51 13.55 -2.10 -0.61
N LYS A 52 13.07 -3.30 -0.26
CA LYS A 52 13.91 -4.35 0.35
C LYS A 52 15.00 -4.89 -0.57
N THR A 53 14.83 -4.79 -1.89
CA THR A 53 15.83 -5.30 -2.85
C THR A 53 17.04 -4.38 -3.01
N GLY A 54 16.87 -3.08 -2.75
CA GLY A 54 17.87 -2.06 -3.08
C GLY A 54 18.11 -1.85 -4.59
N LEU A 55 17.31 -2.47 -5.45
CA LEU A 55 17.41 -2.34 -6.91
C LEU A 55 16.83 -1.00 -7.38
N SER A 56 17.36 -0.50 -8.50
CA SER A 56 16.70 0.59 -9.23
C SER A 56 15.33 0.15 -9.75
N TYR A 57 14.49 1.14 -10.06
CA TYR A 57 13.13 0.90 -10.56
C TYR A 57 13.11 0.04 -11.84
N GLU A 58 14.07 0.26 -12.75
CA GLU A 58 14.22 -0.51 -13.99
C GLU A 58 14.71 -1.94 -13.74
N GLU A 59 15.67 -2.13 -12.83
CA GLU A 59 16.15 -3.46 -12.44
C GLU A 59 15.07 -4.29 -11.78
N PHE A 60 14.25 -3.68 -10.93
CA PHE A 60 13.14 -4.36 -10.29
C PHE A 60 12.05 -4.74 -11.30
N ALA A 61 11.73 -3.87 -12.26
CA ALA A 61 10.81 -4.20 -13.35
C ALA A 61 11.34 -5.39 -14.19
N ARG A 62 12.64 -5.41 -14.51
CA ARG A 62 13.31 -6.53 -15.20
C ARG A 62 13.26 -7.82 -14.39
N LEU A 63 13.48 -7.76 -13.07
CA LEU A 63 13.38 -8.91 -12.17
C LEU A 63 11.98 -9.54 -12.22
N LEU A 64 10.93 -8.71 -12.30
CA LEU A 64 9.55 -9.17 -12.42
C LEU A 64 9.15 -9.55 -13.86
N GLY A 65 9.99 -9.29 -14.86
CA GLY A 65 9.71 -9.56 -16.27
C GLY A 65 8.65 -8.63 -16.88
N ILE A 66 8.51 -7.41 -16.35
CA ILE A 66 7.49 -6.43 -16.76
C ILE A 66 8.13 -5.10 -17.18
N SER A 67 7.34 -4.22 -17.79
CA SER A 67 7.76 -2.85 -18.08
C SER A 67 7.69 -1.95 -16.83
N THR A 68 8.46 -0.86 -16.82
CA THR A 68 8.39 0.18 -15.78
C THR A 68 7.00 0.82 -15.68
N LEU A 69 6.30 0.95 -16.81
CA LEU A 69 4.92 1.43 -16.87
C LEU A 69 3.94 0.46 -16.19
N THR A 70 4.12 -0.85 -16.42
CA THR A 70 3.32 -1.89 -15.75
C THR A 70 3.58 -1.89 -14.25
N LEU A 71 4.84 -1.77 -13.83
CA LEU A 71 5.22 -1.65 -12.42
C LEU A 71 4.53 -0.44 -11.78
N GLU A 72 4.47 0.70 -12.47
CA GLU A 72 3.84 1.92 -11.97
C GLU A 72 2.32 1.74 -11.82
N SER A 73 1.69 1.12 -12.82
CA SER A 73 0.27 0.78 -12.79
C SER A 73 -0.08 -0.08 -11.58
N TRP A 74 0.79 -1.04 -11.23
CA TRP A 74 0.63 -1.90 -10.05
C TRP A 74 0.89 -1.16 -8.73
N GLU A 75 1.94 -0.35 -8.64
CA GLU A 75 2.23 0.43 -7.41
C GLU A 75 1.10 1.44 -7.09
N GLN A 76 0.46 1.99 -8.13
CA GLN A 76 -0.68 2.89 -8.02
C GLN A 76 -2.04 2.16 -7.92
N ARG A 77 -2.04 0.82 -7.89
CA ARG A 77 -3.24 -0.04 -7.81
C ARG A 77 -4.25 0.17 -8.94
N ARG A 78 -3.83 0.65 -10.11
CA ARG A 78 -4.67 0.71 -11.32
C ARG A 78 -4.90 -0.68 -11.90
N GLU A 79 -3.90 -1.55 -11.78
CA GLU A 79 -3.93 -2.95 -12.18
C GLU A 79 -3.41 -3.84 -11.04
N GLN A 80 -3.74 -5.13 -11.09
CA GLN A 80 -3.25 -6.11 -10.12
C GLN A 80 -2.12 -6.96 -10.72
N PRO A 81 -1.09 -7.31 -9.92
CA PRO A 81 -0.09 -8.26 -10.33
C PRO A 81 -0.70 -9.61 -10.69
N THR A 82 -0.08 -10.32 -11.64
CA THR A 82 -0.45 -11.71 -11.92
C THR A 82 -0.15 -12.60 -10.71
N LYS A 83 -0.67 -13.83 -10.72
CA LYS A 83 -0.46 -14.79 -9.62
C LYS A 83 1.03 -15.14 -9.44
N GLU A 84 1.73 -15.28 -10.55
CA GLU A 84 3.16 -15.59 -10.60
C GLU A 84 3.98 -14.42 -10.03
N ALA A 85 3.68 -13.19 -10.48
CA ALA A 85 4.32 -11.98 -9.97
C ALA A 85 4.03 -11.77 -8.48
N SER A 86 2.79 -11.98 -8.03
CA SER A 86 2.41 -11.92 -6.62
C SER A 86 3.21 -12.90 -5.76
N THR A 87 3.44 -14.12 -6.27
CA THR A 87 4.24 -15.13 -5.59
C THR A 87 5.70 -14.71 -5.50
N LEU A 88 6.26 -14.14 -6.57
CA LEU A 88 7.63 -13.62 -6.58
C LEU A 88 7.80 -12.45 -5.60
N ILE A 89 6.86 -11.50 -5.57
CA ILE A 89 6.83 -10.39 -4.61
C ILE A 89 6.82 -10.93 -3.17
N ALA A 90 5.96 -11.90 -2.87
CA ALA A 90 5.89 -12.51 -1.54
C ALA A 90 7.20 -13.22 -1.15
N LYS A 91 7.87 -13.87 -2.10
CA LYS A 91 9.17 -14.50 -1.89
C LYS A 91 10.25 -13.46 -1.58
N ILE A 92 10.31 -12.37 -2.35
CA ILE A 92 11.25 -11.25 -2.12
C ILE A 92 11.07 -10.66 -0.71
N LEU A 93 9.82 -10.49 -0.26
CA LEU A 93 9.52 -9.98 1.09
C LEU A 93 10.02 -10.89 2.21
N SER A 94 10.02 -12.21 1.96
CA SER A 94 10.34 -13.24 2.95
C SER A 94 11.83 -13.60 2.99
N CYS A 95 12.55 -13.49 1.87
CA CYS A 95 13.96 -13.86 1.76
C CYS A 95 14.69 -12.94 0.77
N PRO A 96 15.10 -11.74 1.19
CA PRO A 96 15.76 -10.76 0.32
C PRO A 96 17.16 -11.19 -0.13
N ASP A 97 17.86 -12.03 0.64
CA ASP A 97 19.23 -12.48 0.31
C ASP A 97 19.29 -13.48 -0.87
N SER A 98 18.15 -14.04 -1.27
CA SER A 98 18.05 -15.05 -2.34
C SER A 98 17.59 -14.46 -3.69
N ILE A 99 17.63 -13.14 -3.86
CA ILE A 99 17.15 -12.48 -5.08
C ILE A 99 18.15 -12.72 -6.23
N PRO A 100 17.73 -13.35 -7.34
CA PRO A 100 18.59 -13.47 -8.52
C PRO A 100 18.81 -12.09 -9.13
N MET A 101 20.07 -11.72 -9.34
CA MET A 101 20.42 -10.45 -9.98
C MET A 101 19.93 -10.42 -11.44
N PRO A 102 19.24 -9.35 -11.88
CA PRO A 102 18.86 -9.21 -13.28
C PRO A 102 20.12 -9.19 -14.15
N GLN A 103 20.15 -10.04 -15.16
CA GLN A 103 21.23 -10.04 -16.15
C GLN A 103 21.09 -8.80 -17.05
N PRO A 104 22.21 -8.20 -17.51
CA PRO A 104 22.18 -6.98 -18.33
C PRO A 104 21.37 -7.13 -19.61
#